data_AF-A0A820CTG2-F1
#
_entry.id   AF-A0A820CTG2-F1
#
_cell.length_a   1.000
_cell.length_b   1.000
_cell.length_c   1.000
_cell.angle_alpha   90.00
_cell.angle_beta   90.00
_cell.angle_gamma   90.00
#
_symmetry.space_group_name_H-M   'P 1'
#
loop_
_entity.id
_entity.type
_entity.pdbx_description
1 polymer ?
#
loop_
_entity_poly.entity_id
_entity_poly.type
_entity_poly.pdbx_seq_one_letter_code
_entity_poly.pdbx_strand_id
1 'polypeptide(L)' 'IADVELLAKSKQKPITREQGERAAKDYGAYAYIECSALTQENLKETFDTAILAALTPATSKRTGILCCCL' A
#
# COMPACT_ATOMS: atom_id res chain seq x y z
N ILE A 1 14.95 -8.28 7.19
CA ILE A 1 15.05 -9.64 6.59
C ILE A 1 14.63 -10.74 7.57
N ALA A 2 14.65 -10.51 8.90
CA ALA A 2 14.11 -11.45 9.89
C ALA A 2 12.66 -11.91 9.58
N ASP A 3 11.86 -11.04 8.96
CA ASP A 3 10.45 -11.29 8.65
C ASP A 3 10.23 -12.32 7.53
N VAL A 4 11.14 -12.39 6.54
CA VAL A 4 11.03 -13.36 5.44
C VAL A 4 11.23 -14.79 5.95
N GLU A 5 12.16 -14.95 6.90
CA GLU A 5 12.42 -16.23 7.56
C GLU A 5 11.23 -16.68 8.43
N LEU A 6 10.57 -15.73 9.11
CA LEU A 6 9.36 -16.00 9.90
C LEU A 6 8.19 -16.44 9.02
N LEU A 7 7.98 -15.77 7.89
CA LEU A 7 6.95 -16.14 6.91
C LEU A 7 7.19 -17.53 6.32
N ALA A 8 8.44 -17.88 6.03
CA ALA A 8 8.81 -19.20 5.53
C ALA A 8 8.48 -20.32 6.52
N LYS A 9 8.69 -20.09 7.84
CA LYS A 9 8.34 -21.04 8.90
C LYS A 9 6.83 -21.30 8.99
N SER A 10 6.01 -20.30 8.70
CA SER A 10 4.55 -20.41 8.63
C SER A 10 4.02 -20.77 7.23
N LYS A 11 4.90 -21.20 6.30
CA LYS A 11 4.57 -21.57 4.90
C LYS A 11 3.92 -20.43 4.10
N GLN A 12 4.18 -19.19 4.48
CA GLN A 12 3.73 -17.98 3.79
C GLN A 12 4.85 -17.42 2.93
N LYS A 13 4.46 -16.56 1.98
CA LYS A 13 5.38 -15.84 1.10
C LYS A 13 5.10 -14.34 1.22
N PRO A 14 6.11 -13.48 1.07
CA PRO A 14 5.88 -12.05 0.92
C PRO A 14 4.88 -11.76 -0.20
N ILE A 15 4.09 -10.70 -0.02
CA ILE A 15 3.23 -10.17 -1.07
C ILE A 15 4.10 -9.66 -2.20
N THR A 16 3.74 -9.99 -3.44
CA THR A 16 4.36 -9.40 -4.64
C THR A 16 3.72 -8.06 -4.94
N ARG A 17 4.49 -7.17 -5.57
CA ARG A 17 4.01 -5.85 -5.98
C ARG A 17 2.74 -5.96 -6.84
N GLU A 18 2.73 -6.86 -7.83
CA GLU A 18 1.57 -7.11 -8.69
C GLU A 18 0.31 -7.52 -7.90
N GLN A 19 0.45 -8.28 -6.82
CA GLN A 19 -0.67 -8.66 -5.95
C GLN A 19 -1.22 -7.43 -5.19
N GLY A 20 -0.33 -6.57 -4.69
CA GLY A 20 -0.71 -5.33 -4.02
C GLY A 20 -1.42 -4.34 -4.96
N GLU A 21 -0.88 -4.15 -6.16
CA GLU A 21 -1.48 -3.30 -7.21
C GLU A 21 -2.86 -3.81 -7.63
N ARG A 22 -3.01 -5.13 -7.80
CA ARG A 22 -4.30 -5.75 -8.13
C ARG A 22 -5.32 -5.53 -7.01
N ALA A 23 -4.92 -5.73 -5.75
CA ALA A 23 -5.80 -5.50 -4.61
C ALA A 23 -6.25 -4.03 -4.52
N ALA A 24 -5.32 -3.08 -4.68
CA ALA A 24 -5.64 -1.66 -4.68
C ALA A 24 -6.69 -1.31 -5.75
N LYS A 25 -6.57 -1.88 -6.95
CA LYS A 25 -7.56 -1.73 -8.02
C LYS A 25 -8.91 -2.36 -7.65
N ASP A 26 -8.92 -3.56 -7.10
CA ASP A 26 -10.14 -4.30 -6.73
C ASP A 26 -10.92 -3.56 -5.63
N TYR A 27 -10.23 -2.89 -4.70
CA TYR A 27 -10.83 -2.07 -3.64
C TYR A 27 -11.10 -0.62 -4.05
N GLY A 28 -10.70 -0.19 -5.25
CA GLY A 28 -10.88 1.19 -5.70
C GLY A 28 -10.03 2.21 -4.92
N ALA A 29 -8.86 1.81 -4.45
CA ALA A 29 -7.92 2.67 -3.75
C ALA A 29 -7.41 3.81 -4.64
N TYR A 30 -7.04 4.92 -4.01
CA TYR A 30 -6.43 6.06 -4.69
C TYR A 30 -5.05 5.71 -5.29
N ALA A 31 -4.23 4.96 -4.53
CA ALA A 31 -2.91 4.53 -4.95
C ALA A 31 -2.44 3.30 -4.15
N TYR A 32 -1.46 2.58 -4.71
CA TYR A 32 -0.68 1.54 -4.03
C TYR A 32 0.78 2.02 -3.93
N ILE A 33 1.34 1.98 -2.73
CA ILE A 33 2.72 2.42 -2.45
C ILE A 33 3.34 1.42 -1.45
N GLU A 34 4.46 0.81 -1.85
CA GLU A 34 5.30 0.01 -0.96
C GLU A 34 6.23 0.95 -0.19
N CYS A 35 6.31 0.81 1.13
CA CYS A 35 7.17 1.65 1.96
C CYS A 35 7.84 0.84 3.07
N SER A 36 8.99 1.33 3.56
CA SER A 36 9.71 0.71 4.67
C SER A 36 9.97 1.75 5.74
N ALA A 37 9.27 1.62 6.87
CA ALA A 37 9.47 2.51 8.02
C ALA A 37 10.89 2.40 8.61
N LEU A 38 11.51 1.22 8.49
CA LEU A 38 12.86 0.97 9.02
C LEU A 38 13.94 1.70 8.21
N THR A 39 13.86 1.61 6.88
CA THR A 39 14.83 2.24 5.97
C THR A 39 14.40 3.63 5.51
N GLN A 40 13.21 4.07 5.94
CA GLN A 40 12.55 5.31 5.54
C GLN A 40 12.28 5.40 4.02
N GLU A 41 12.19 4.26 3.35
CA GLU A 41 11.89 4.19 1.93
C GLU A 41 10.42 4.54 1.68
N ASN A 42 10.17 5.45 0.73
CA ASN A 42 8.85 5.92 0.27
C ASN A 42 7.93 6.49 1.34
N LEU A 43 8.42 6.80 2.54
CA LEU A 43 7.60 7.39 3.61
C LEU A 43 7.03 8.75 3.21
N LYS A 44 7.87 9.64 2.67
CA LYS A 44 7.43 10.97 2.23
C LYS A 44 6.35 10.88 1.16
N GLU A 45 6.59 10.06 0.13
CA GLU A 45 5.65 9.83 -0.97
C GLU A 45 4.31 9.27 -0.47
N THR A 46 4.36 8.34 0.49
CA THR A 46 3.15 7.75 1.12
C THR A 46 2.30 8.85 1.78
N PHE A 47 2.92 9.73 2.57
CA PHE A 47 2.19 10.81 3.25
C PHE A 47 1.71 11.90 2.28
N ASP A 48 2.54 12.32 1.32
CA ASP A 48 2.14 13.29 0.29
C ASP A 48 0.92 12.79 -0.49
N THR A 49 0.94 11.50 -0.88
CA THR A 49 -0.15 10.86 -1.63
C THR A 49 -1.43 10.78 -0.80
N ALA A 50 -1.33 10.47 0.49
CA ALA A 50 -2.47 10.47 1.40
C ALA A 50 -3.10 11.88 1.54
N ILE A 51 -2.28 12.92 1.62
CA ILE A 51 -2.73 14.32 1.67
C ILE A 51 -3.45 14.68 0.37
N LEU A 52 -2.85 14.35 -0.79
CA LEU A 52 -3.46 14.60 -2.10
C LEU A 52 -4.80 13.85 -2.25
N ALA A 53 -4.87 12.60 -1.81
CA ALA A 53 -6.09 11.81 -1.81
C ALA A 53 -7.20 12.47 -0.97
N ALA A 54 -6.86 13.03 0.19
CA ALA A 54 -7.80 13.72 1.06
C ALA A 54 -8.29 15.06 0.50
N LEU A 55 -7.45 15.77 -0.26
CA LEU A 55 -7.78 17.06 -0.88
C LEU A 55 -8.50 16.92 -2.23
N THR A 56 -8.38 15.77 -2.89
CA THR A 56 -9.02 15.53 -4.18
C THR A 56 -10.54 15.35 -3.99
N PRO A 57 -11.38 16.23 -4.56
CA PRO A 57 -12.83 16.09 -4.43
C PRO A 57 -13.29 14.77 -5.06
N ALA A 58 -14.17 14.04 -4.37
CA ALA A 58 -14.70 12.75 -4.80
C ALA A 58 -15.61 12.89 -6.04
N THR A 59 -15.00 13.00 -7.23
CA THR A 59 -15.73 13.16 -8.50
C THR A 59 -16.34 11.85 -9.00
N SER A 60 -16.08 10.72 -8.34
CA SER A 60 -16.68 9.43 -8.71
C SER A 60 -16.97 8.58 -7.47
N LYS A 61 -18.17 7.99 -7.45
CA LYS A 61 -18.68 7.12 -6.39
C LYS A 61 -17.85 5.83 -6.25
N ARG A 62 -16.69 5.86 -5.58
CA ARG A 62 -16.09 4.65 -4.97
C ARG A 62 -15.34 5.03 -3.69
N THR A 63 -15.87 4.49 -2.61
CA THR A 63 -15.46 4.67 -1.22
C THR A 63 -14.09 4.03 -0.99
N GLY A 64 -13.11 4.78 -0.49
CA GLY A 64 -11.87 4.20 0.03
C GLY A 64 -10.66 5.14 0.03
N ILE A 65 -10.50 5.94 1.10
CA ILE A 65 -9.20 6.53 1.47
C ILE A 65 -8.33 5.41 2.05
N LEU A 66 -7.85 4.50 1.21
CA LEU A 66 -6.94 3.46 1.67
C LEU A 66 -5.78 3.35 0.68
N CYS A 67 -4.78 4.20 0.89
CA CYS A 67 -3.43 3.88 0.44
C CYS A 67 -3.07 2.56 1.13
N CYS A 68 -2.98 1.48 0.36
CA CYS A 68 -2.65 0.18 0.91
C CYS A 68 -1.14 0.09 1.05
N CYS A 69 -0.60 0.50 2.21
CA CYS A 69 0.76 0.16 2.62
C CYS A 69 0.73 -1.32 3.01
N LEU A 70 1.43 -2.18 2.27
CA LEU A 70 1.65 -3.59 2.61
C LEU A 70 3.13 -3.83 2.91
#